data_AF-A0A8S1B0K8-F1
#
_entry.id   AF-A0A8S1B0K8-F1
#
_cell.length_a   1.000
_cell.length_b   1.000
_cell.length_c   1.000
_cell.angle_alpha   90.00
_cell.angle_beta   90.00
_cell.angle_gamma   90.00
#
_symmetry.space_group_name_H-M   'P 1'
#
loop_
_entity.id
_entity.type
_entity.pdbx_description
1 polymer ?
#
loop_
_entity_poly.entity_id
_entity_poly.type
_entity_poly.pdbx_seq_one_letter_code
_entity_poly.pdbx_strand_id
1 'polypeptide(L)'
;MEALPILVSSVKAIQQELSEFKMIKAEFADMKSSIDYLKSDFVAAARKHKLLKIGELGLPGENRVYINDHLTLDNKILLNKTKARDKERGFEHVWVKGCKHFIRKNHISPMHHIKTEHDLKKFLF
;
A
#
# COMPACT_ATOMS: atom_id res chain seq x y z
N MET A 1 31.43 45.97 8.65
CA MET A 1 29.94 46.03 8.63
C MET A 1 29.32 45.21 7.48
N GLU A 2 30.08 44.47 6.66
CA GLU A 2 29.57 43.75 5.47
C GLU A 2 28.99 42.35 5.71
N ALA A 3 29.11 41.78 6.92
CA ALA A 3 28.68 40.39 7.17
C ALA A 3 27.15 40.21 7.22
N LEU A 4 26.40 41.25 7.60
CA LEU A 4 24.95 41.16 7.80
C LEU A 4 24.17 40.99 6.48
N PRO A 5 24.46 41.76 5.40
CA PRO A 5 23.80 41.56 4.10
C PRO A 5 24.06 40.17 3.50
N ILE A 6 25.28 39.64 3.67
CA ILE A 6 25.66 38.32 3.16
C ILE A 6 24.84 37.23 3.86
N LEU A 7 24.72 37.30 5.19
CA LEU A 7 23.90 36.36 5.95
C LEU A 7 22.43 36.42 5.53
N VAL A 8 21.87 37.62 5.34
CA VAL A 8 20.48 37.80 4.88
C VAL A 8 20.26 37.19 3.50
N SER A 9 21.20 37.37 2.57
CA SER A 9 21.12 36.76 1.23
C SER A 9 21.15 35.24 1.29
N SER A 10 22.01 34.68 2.16
CA SER A 10 22.15 33.23 2.34
C SER A 10 20.88 32.61 2.93
N VAL A 11 20.26 33.27 3.93
CA VAL A 11 18.98 32.83 4.51
C VAL A 11 17.87 32.84 3.47
N LYS A 12 17.81 33.88 2.61
CA LYS A 12 16.82 33.94 1.52
C LYS A 12 17.01 32.81 0.51
N ALA A 13 18.26 32.49 0.15
CA ALA A 13 18.57 31.37 -0.75
C ALA A 13 18.10 30.02 -0.16
N ILE A 14 18.40 29.77 1.12
CA ILE A 14 17.94 28.55 1.81
C ILE A 14 16.40 28.48 1.86
N GLN A 15 15.73 29.60 2.13
CA GLN A 15 14.27 29.64 2.13
C GLN A 15 13.68 29.32 0.75
N GLN A 16 14.33 29.79 -0.31
CA GLN A 16 13.95 29.51 -1.69
C GLN A 16 14.12 28.01 -2.01
N GLU A 17 15.29 27.43 -1.73
CA GLU A 17 15.57 25.99 -1.93
C GLU A 17 14.58 25.10 -1.14
N LEU A 18 14.27 25.47 0.10
CA LEU A 18 13.29 24.76 0.91
C LEU A 18 11.87 24.82 0.31
N SER A 19 11.53 25.90 -0.37
CA SER A 19 10.23 26.04 -1.05
C SER A 19 10.17 25.13 -2.28
N GLU A 20 11.24 25.07 -3.07
CA GLU A 20 11.36 24.20 -4.23
C GLU A 20 11.32 22.72 -3.84
N PHE A 21 12.04 22.34 -2.77
CA PHE A 21 11.99 20.98 -2.25
C PHE A 21 10.58 20.55 -1.82
N LYS A 22 9.80 21.46 -1.22
CA LYS A 22 8.41 21.19 -0.85
C LYS A 22 7.53 20.95 -2.08
N MET A 23 7.73 21.71 -3.15
CA MET A 23 6.99 21.54 -4.41
C MET A 23 7.31 20.18 -5.05
N ILE A 24 8.59 19.84 -5.17
CA ILE A 24 9.02 18.53 -5.71
C ILE A 24 8.42 17.38 -4.88
N LYS A 25 8.40 17.51 -3.55
CA LYS A 25 7.80 16.50 -2.68
C LYS A 25 6.29 16.33 -2.92
N ALA A 26 5.58 17.41 -3.21
CA ALA A 26 4.15 17.36 -3.54
C ALA A 26 3.93 16.65 -4.88
N GLU A 27 4.67 17.02 -5.93
CA GLU A 27 4.60 16.38 -7.24
C GLU A 27 4.92 14.87 -7.18
N PHE A 28 5.93 14.50 -6.38
CA PHE A 28 6.27 13.10 -6.18
C PHE A 28 5.15 12.31 -5.47
N ALA A 29 4.45 12.94 -4.52
CA ALA A 29 3.31 12.32 -3.84
C ALA A 29 2.15 12.06 -4.82
N ASP A 30 1.91 12.99 -5.75
CA ASP A 30 0.88 12.83 -6.79
C ASP A 30 1.25 11.74 -7.77
N MET A 31 2.51 11.75 -8.27
CA MET A 31 3.03 10.70 -9.15
C MET A 31 2.91 9.32 -8.52
N LYS A 32 3.29 9.19 -7.24
CA LYS A 32 3.14 7.94 -6.49
C LYS A 32 1.68 7.48 -6.42
N SER A 33 0.77 8.42 -6.21
CA SER A 33 -0.68 8.13 -6.15
C SER A 33 -1.21 7.63 -7.49
N SER A 34 -0.76 8.18 -8.62
CA SER A 34 -1.09 7.69 -9.96
C SER A 34 -0.61 6.26 -10.19
N ILE A 35 0.61 5.93 -9.74
CA ILE A 35 1.17 4.57 -9.84
C ILE A 35 0.36 3.59 -8.98
N ASP A 36 0.02 3.98 -7.75
CA ASP A 36 -0.80 3.15 -6.85
C ASP A 36 -2.19 2.87 -7.45
N TYR A 37 -2.79 3.84 -8.15
CA TYR A 37 -4.06 3.67 -8.85
C TYR A 37 -3.94 2.66 -9.99
N LEU A 38 -2.96 2.82 -10.89
CA LEU A 38 -2.73 1.90 -12.00
C LEU A 38 -2.51 0.45 -11.52
N LYS A 39 -1.70 0.28 -10.47
CA LYS A 39 -1.47 -1.03 -9.85
C LYS A 39 -2.76 -1.62 -9.29
N SER A 40 -3.52 -0.83 -8.55
CA SER A 40 -4.80 -1.27 -7.95
C SER A 40 -5.78 -1.71 -9.02
N ASP A 41 -5.91 -0.94 -10.10
CA ASP A 41 -6.82 -1.23 -11.20
C ASP A 41 -6.39 -2.47 -11.98
N PHE A 42 -5.09 -2.65 -12.22
CA PHE A 42 -4.57 -3.86 -12.87
C PHE A 42 -4.89 -5.12 -12.05
N VAL A 43 -4.65 -5.10 -10.74
CA VAL A 43 -4.99 -6.24 -9.86
C VAL A 43 -6.51 -6.45 -9.81
N ALA A 44 -7.32 -5.39 -9.78
CA ALA A 44 -8.77 -5.49 -9.78
C ALA A 44 -9.31 -6.08 -11.10
N ALA A 45 -8.75 -5.68 -12.24
CA ALA A 45 -9.07 -6.25 -13.54
C ALA A 45 -8.72 -7.74 -13.57
N ALA A 46 -7.51 -8.12 -13.16
CA ALA A 46 -7.09 -9.52 -13.12
C ALA A 46 -8.00 -10.40 -12.25
N ARG A 47 -8.48 -9.89 -11.10
CA ARG A 47 -9.44 -10.62 -10.23
C ARG A 47 -10.79 -10.90 -10.91
N LYS A 48 -11.20 -10.09 -11.89
CA LYS A 48 -12.39 -10.36 -12.71
C LYS A 48 -12.15 -11.54 -13.67
N HIS A 49 -10.92 -11.70 -14.16
CA HIS A 49 -10.47 -12.82 -14.98
C HIS A 49 -10.00 -14.01 -14.12
N LYS A 50 -10.94 -14.65 -13.42
CA LYS A 50 -10.67 -15.71 -12.41
C LYS A 50 -9.88 -16.94 -12.91
N LEU A 51 -9.80 -17.14 -14.23
CA LEU A 51 -9.19 -18.30 -14.86
C LEU A 51 -8.12 -17.91 -15.89
N LEU A 52 -7.42 -16.79 -15.67
CA LEU A 52 -6.37 -16.31 -16.56
C LEU A 52 -5.33 -17.41 -16.83
N LYS A 53 -5.14 -17.76 -18.11
CA LYS A 53 -4.14 -18.72 -18.58
C LYS A 53 -2.96 -18.00 -19.22
N ILE A 54 -1.80 -18.64 -19.20
CA ILE A 54 -0.57 -18.11 -19.80
C ILE A 54 -0.71 -17.87 -21.32
N GLY A 55 -1.47 -18.71 -22.02
CA GLY A 55 -1.81 -18.52 -23.44
C GLY A 55 -2.57 -17.22 -23.75
N GLU A 56 -3.39 -16.74 -22.82
CA GLU A 56 -4.11 -15.45 -22.97
C GLU A 56 -3.17 -14.24 -22.87
N LEU A 57 -1.94 -14.45 -22.40
CA LEU A 57 -0.88 -13.45 -22.38
C LEU A 57 0.07 -13.57 -23.59
N GLY A 58 -0.25 -14.42 -24.58
CA GLY A 58 0.59 -14.67 -25.75
C GLY A 58 1.84 -15.50 -25.45
N LEU A 59 1.87 -16.19 -24.32
CA LEU A 59 2.97 -17.05 -23.89
C LEU A 59 2.60 -18.54 -24.05
N PRO A 60 3.55 -19.42 -24.41
CA PRO A 60 3.25 -20.83 -24.60
C PRO A 60 2.87 -21.54 -23.29
N GLY A 61 1.86 -22.42 -23.36
CA GLY A 61 1.41 -23.28 -22.27
C GLY A 61 -0.03 -23.05 -21.82
N GLU A 62 -0.48 -23.82 -20.83
CA GLU A 62 -1.86 -23.77 -20.31
C GLU A 62 -1.94 -23.46 -18.80
N ASN A 63 -0.80 -23.14 -18.18
CA ASN A 63 -0.72 -22.86 -16.77
C ASN A 63 -1.58 -21.65 -16.38
N ARG A 64 -2.21 -21.74 -15.21
CA ARG A 64 -2.94 -20.61 -14.61
C ARG A 64 -1.98 -19.53 -14.15
N VAL A 65 -2.36 -18.28 -14.40
CA VAL A 65 -1.63 -17.10 -13.98
C VAL A 65 -2.35 -16.45 -12.81
N TYR A 66 -1.60 -16.10 -11.77
CA TYR A 66 -2.11 -15.43 -10.58
C TYR A 66 -1.50 -14.03 -10.49
N ILE A 67 -2.35 -13.01 -10.47
CA ILE A 67 -1.93 -11.62 -10.30
C ILE A 67 -2.42 -11.16 -8.93
N ASN A 68 -1.47 -10.85 -8.05
CA ASN A 68 -1.72 -10.44 -6.67
C ASN A 68 -0.85 -9.25 -6.28
N ASP A 69 -1.24 -8.58 -5.19
CA ASP A 69 -0.40 -7.55 -4.57
C ASP A 69 0.91 -8.16 -4.07
N HIS A 70 2.05 -7.63 -4.53
CA HIS A 70 3.35 -7.97 -3.95
C HIS A 70 3.53 -7.28 -2.59
N LEU A 71 3.68 -8.10 -1.54
CA LEU A 71 3.90 -7.65 -0.16
C LEU A 71 5.38 -7.75 0.23
N THR A 72 5.84 -6.84 1.08
CA THR A 72 7.14 -6.97 1.77
C THR A 72 7.14 -8.20 2.68
N LEU A 73 8.32 -8.65 3.11
CA LEU A 73 8.44 -9.79 4.03
C LEU A 73 7.63 -9.56 5.32
N ASP A 74 7.79 -8.38 5.94
CA ASP A 74 7.08 -8.02 7.16
C ASP A 74 5.55 -8.04 6.96
N ASN A 75 5.09 -7.54 5.81
CA ASN A 75 3.66 -7.57 5.48
C ASN A 75 3.14 -8.99 5.26
N LYS A 76 3.93 -9.89 4.63
CA LYS A 76 3.58 -11.31 4.51
C LYS A 76 3.49 -11.98 5.89
N ILE A 77 4.44 -11.68 6.79
CA ILE A 77 4.42 -12.18 8.17
C ILE A 77 3.17 -11.68 8.89
N LEU A 78 2.87 -10.39 8.80
CA LEU A 78 1.68 -9.78 9.41
C LEU A 78 0.39 -10.40 8.86
N LEU A 79 0.28 -10.61 7.54
CA LEU A 79 -0.85 -11.27 6.92
C LEU A 79 -1.05 -12.69 7.44
N ASN A 80 0.03 -13.46 7.55
CA ASN A 80 -0.03 -14.83 8.07
C ASN A 80 -0.49 -14.85 9.53
N LYS A 81 0.06 -13.97 10.38
CA LYS A 81 -0.40 -13.80 11.76
C LYS A 81 -1.87 -13.39 11.82
N THR A 82 -2.30 -12.50 10.93
CA THR A 82 -3.69 -12.03 10.83
C THR A 82 -4.63 -13.19 10.50
N LYS A 83 -4.32 -13.98 9.46
CA LYS A 83 -5.11 -15.15 9.05
C LYS A 83 -5.14 -16.28 10.09
N ALA A 84 -4.04 -16.47 10.83
CA ALA A 84 -4.01 -17.46 11.90
C ALA A 84 -4.95 -17.07 13.05
N ARG A 85 -4.84 -15.80 13.49
CA ARG A 85 -5.65 -15.23 14.57
C ARG A 85 -7.14 -15.10 14.20
N ASP A 86 -7.43 -14.89 12.93
CA ASP A 86 -8.78 -14.85 12.39
C ASP A 86 -9.58 -16.12 12.70
N LYS A 87 -9.00 -17.29 12.37
CA LYS A 87 -9.62 -18.60 12.62
C LYS A 87 -9.95 -18.84 14.10
N GLU A 88 -9.17 -18.24 14.99
CA GLU A 88 -9.35 -18.39 16.45
C GLU A 88 -10.48 -17.51 17.01
N ARG A 89 -10.91 -16.46 16.28
CA ARG A 89 -11.77 -15.39 16.82
C ARG A 89 -13.00 -15.07 15.99
N GLY A 90 -13.19 -15.80 14.89
CA GLY A 90 -14.38 -15.73 14.07
C GLY A 90 -14.48 -14.44 13.27
N PHE A 91 -13.38 -13.96 12.68
CA PHE A 91 -13.56 -13.07 11.53
C PHE A 91 -13.90 -13.93 10.30
N GLU A 92 -14.84 -13.44 9.50
CA GLU A 92 -15.24 -14.15 8.28
C GLU A 92 -14.33 -13.80 7.11
N HIS A 93 -13.68 -12.63 7.18
CA HIS A 93 -12.97 -12.06 6.03
C HIS A 93 -11.63 -11.44 6.41
N VAL A 94 -10.57 -11.93 5.77
CA VAL A 94 -9.25 -11.30 5.72
C VAL A 94 -8.82 -11.15 4.27
N TRP A 95 -8.48 -9.93 3.86
CA TRP A 95 -8.08 -9.67 2.48
C TRP A 95 -7.02 -8.58 2.37
N VAL A 96 -6.43 -8.50 1.18
CA VAL A 96 -5.40 -7.51 0.83
C VAL A 96 -5.93 -6.63 -0.30
N LYS A 97 -5.81 -5.31 -0.11
CA LYS A 97 -6.10 -4.31 -1.15
C LYS A 97 -5.06 -3.20 -1.08
N GLY A 98 -4.34 -2.96 -2.17
CA GLY A 98 -3.33 -1.90 -2.22
C GLY A 98 -2.22 -2.12 -1.19
N CYS A 99 -1.76 -3.38 -1.07
CA CYS A 99 -0.76 -3.81 -0.09
C CYS A 99 -1.12 -3.61 1.39
N LYS A 100 -2.39 -3.29 1.69
CA LYS A 100 -2.92 -3.12 3.06
C LYS A 100 -3.77 -4.31 3.45
N HIS A 101 -3.66 -4.72 4.72
CA HIS A 101 -4.39 -5.86 5.27
C HIS A 101 -5.68 -5.40 5.93
N PHE A 102 -6.80 -6.00 5.55
CA PHE A 102 -8.09 -5.69 6.12
C PHE A 102 -8.70 -6.94 6.73
N ILE A 103 -9.38 -6.74 7.87
CA ILE A 103 -10.18 -7.77 8.54
C ILE A 103 -11.60 -7.27 8.74
N ARG A 104 -12.55 -8.20 8.77
CA ARG A 104 -13.96 -7.90 9.05
C ARG A 104 -14.63 -9.11 9.68
N LYS A 105 -15.32 -8.89 10.81
CA LYS A 105 -15.89 -9.99 11.58
C LYS A 105 -17.00 -10.70 10.82
N ASN A 106 -17.94 -9.93 10.28
CA ASN A 106 -19.01 -10.42 9.40
C ASN A 106 -19.47 -9.30 8.45
N HIS A 107 -20.38 -9.62 7.54
CA HIS A 107 -20.89 -8.69 6.52
C HIS A 107 -21.60 -7.42 7.04
N ILE A 108 -21.93 -7.32 8.33
CA ILE A 108 -22.46 -6.10 8.97
C ILE A 108 -21.42 -5.34 9.81
N SER A 109 -20.35 -6.01 10.23
CA SER A 109 -19.31 -5.41 11.08
C SER A 109 -18.47 -4.38 10.30
N PRO A 110 -17.85 -3.41 10.97
CA PRO A 110 -16.90 -2.51 10.33
C PRO A 110 -15.66 -3.27 9.81
N MET A 111 -15.05 -2.72 8.76
CA MET A 111 -13.76 -3.15 8.25
C MET A 111 -12.64 -2.49 9.06
N HIS A 112 -11.62 -3.26 9.44
CA HIS A 112 -10.45 -2.75 10.16
C HIS A 112 -9.17 -2.95 9.36
N HIS A 113 -8.34 -1.91 9.31
CA HIS A 113 -7.01 -1.97 8.69
C HIS A 113 -5.95 -2.36 9.73
N ILE A 114 -5.24 -3.46 9.47
CA ILE A 114 -4.15 -3.95 10.32
C ILE A 114 -2.83 -3.44 9.77
N LYS A 115 -2.24 -2.44 10.45
CA LYS A 115 -0.93 -1.88 10.10
C LYS A 115 0.20 -2.55 10.86
N THR A 116 -0.08 -3.01 12.07
CA THR A 116 0.91 -3.57 12.99
C THR A 116 0.36 -4.80 13.69
N GLU A 117 1.26 -5.58 14.29
CA GLU A 117 0.86 -6.69 15.17
C GLU A 117 0.12 -6.18 16.43
N HIS A 118 0.39 -4.95 16.88
CA HIS A 118 -0.37 -4.36 17.98
C HIS A 118 -1.83 -4.07 17.59
N ASP A 119 -2.12 -3.73 16.34
CA ASP A 119 -3.51 -3.56 15.89
C ASP A 119 -4.28 -4.87 15.97
N LEU A 120 -3.63 -6.01 15.69
CA LEU A 120 -4.24 -7.32 15.93
C LEU A 120 -4.60 -7.50 17.40
N LYS A 121 -3.78 -6.99 18.32
CA LYS A 121 -4.02 -7.09 19.76
C LYS A 121 -5.28 -6.37 20.24
N LYS A 122 -5.74 -5.33 19.54
CA LYS A 122 -6.98 -4.60 19.90
C LYS A 122 -8.23 -5.45 19.72
N PHE A 123 -8.14 -6.43 18.85
CA PHE A 123 -9.19 -7.42 18.62
C PHE A 123 -8.97 -8.69 19.44
N LEU A 124 -8.03 -8.63 20.41
CA LEU A 124 -7.70 -9.75 21.29
C LEU A 124 -8.52 -9.82 22.59
N PHE A 125 -9.51 -8.96 22.79
CA PHE A 125 -10.35 -8.92 24.00
C PHE A 125 -11.81 -9.20 23.66
#